data_AF-A0A1V5K6B9-F1
#
_entry.id   AF-A0A1V5K6B9-F1
#
_cell.length_a   1.000
_cell.length_b   1.000
_cell.length_c   1.000
_cell.angle_alpha   90.00
_cell.angle_beta   90.00
_cell.angle_gamma   90.00
#
_symmetry.space_group_name_H-M   'P 1'
#
loop_
_entity.id
_entity.type
_entity.pdbx_description
1 polymer ?
#
loop_
_entity_poly.entity_id
_entity_poly.type
_entity_poly.pdbx_seq_one_letter_code
_entity_poly.pdbx_strand_id
1 'polypeptide(L)' 'MRQRYVSQFGDAYHCPSPAARQLSKVFTAECNRLGIMHRMPEIIEASRRPYTRVQLSLFDSGPGAR' A
#
# COMPACT_ATOMS: atom_id res chain seq x y z
N MET A 1 -19.32 20.02 11.87
CA MET A 1 -18.52 18.81 11.60
C MET A 1 -19.37 17.54 11.57
N ARG A 2 -20.08 17.18 12.66
CA ARG A 2 -20.93 15.97 12.72
C ARG A 2 -21.94 15.84 11.58
N GLN A 3 -22.71 16.89 11.28
CA GLN A 3 -23.73 16.84 10.22
C GLN A 3 -23.16 16.53 8.82
N ARG A 4 -22.01 17.14 8.47
CA ARG A 4 -21.32 16.87 7.19
C ARG A 4 -20.81 15.43 7.09
N TYR A 5 -20.28 14.90 8.19
CA TYR A 5 -19.83 13.51 8.25
C TYR A 5 -21.01 12.54 8.11
N VAL A 6 -22.09 12.75 8.87
CA VAL A 6 -23.30 11.90 8.80
C VAL A 6 -23.95 11.98 7.42
N SER A 7 -24.04 13.16 6.80
CA SER A 7 -24.58 13.28 5.44
C SER A 7 -23.75 12.56 4.38
N GLN A 8 -22.43 12.44 4.61
CA GLN A 8 -21.51 11.89 3.63
C GLN A 8 -21.27 10.39 3.82
N PHE A 9 -21.30 9.90 5.05
CA PHE A 9 -20.92 8.52 5.39
C PHE A 9 -21.99 7.75 6.17
N GLY A 10 -22.97 8.40 6.78
CA GLY A 10 -24.05 7.72 7.53
C GLY A 10 -23.50 6.65 8.50
N ASP A 11 -24.03 5.43 8.38
CA ASP A 11 -23.60 4.24 9.12
C ASP A 11 -22.62 3.35 8.33
N ALA A 12 -21.98 3.89 7.28
CA ALA A 12 -21.08 3.11 6.44
C ALA A 12 -19.88 2.58 7.24
N TYR A 13 -19.61 1.28 7.08
CA TYR A 13 -18.45 0.62 7.69
C TYR A 13 -17.12 1.14 7.12
N HIS A 14 -17.14 1.73 5.92
CA HIS A 14 -15.98 2.33 5.27
C HIS A 14 -16.23 3.82 5.00
N CYS A 15 -15.20 4.62 5.22
CA CYS A 15 -15.19 6.06 4.96
C CYS A 15 -14.17 6.36 3.83
N PRO A 16 -14.53 6.09 2.55
CA PRO A 16 -13.63 6.38 1.45
C PRO A 16 -13.47 7.89 1.27
N SER A 17 -12.27 8.32 0.89
CA SER A 17 -12.02 9.74 0.61
C SER A 17 -12.96 10.24 -0.50
N PRO A 18 -13.65 11.39 -0.33
CA PRO A 18 -14.45 12.00 -1.40
C PRO A 18 -13.61 12.33 -2.65
N ALA A 19 -12.30 12.56 -2.46
CA ALA A 19 -11.34 12.83 -3.54
C ALA A 19 -10.60 11.56 -4.02
N ALA A 20 -11.07 10.36 -3.67
CA ALA A 20 -10.37 9.09 -3.95
C ALA A 20 -9.94 8.94 -5.41
N ARG A 21 -10.76 9.40 -6.37
CA ARG A 21 -10.40 9.36 -7.80
C ARG A 21 -9.18 10.22 -8.14
N GLN A 22 -9.08 11.42 -7.58
CA GLN A 22 -7.94 12.31 -7.82
C GLN A 22 -6.70 11.78 -7.11
N LEU A 23 -6.85 11.37 -5.85
CA LEU A 23 -5.76 10.80 -5.06
C LEU A 23 -5.20 9.54 -5.69
N SER A 24 -6.06 8.65 -6.20
CA SER A 24 -5.65 7.44 -6.92
C SER A 24 -4.84 7.76 -8.17
N LYS A 25 -5.21 8.80 -8.95
CA LYS A 25 -4.42 9.23 -10.12
C LYS A 25 -3.04 9.73 -9.73
N VAL A 26 -2.94 10.57 -8.70
CA VAL A 26 -1.65 11.08 -8.20
C VAL A 26 -0.78 9.94 -7.70
N PHE A 27 -1.34 9.07 -6.86
CA PHE A 27 -0.65 7.89 -6.34
C PHE A 27 -0.10 7.00 -7.46
N THR A 28 -0.94 6.62 -8.43
CA THR A 28 -0.51 5.78 -9.55
C THR A 28 0.55 6.47 -10.41
N ALA A 29 0.43 7.77 -10.67
CA ALA A 29 1.42 8.50 -11.45
C ALA A 29 2.80 8.51 -10.77
N GLU A 30 2.84 8.78 -9.45
CA GLU A 30 4.10 8.79 -8.70
C GLU A 30 4.71 7.39 -8.56
N CYS A 31 3.89 6.36 -8.29
CA CYS A 31 4.38 5.00 -8.26
C CYS A 31 4.96 4.58 -9.61
N ASN A 32 4.30 4.91 -10.73
CA ASN A 32 4.84 4.64 -12.06
C ASN A 32 6.15 5.41 -12.31
N ARG A 33 6.22 6.69 -11.93
CA ARG A 33 7.42 7.53 -12.09
C ARG A 33 8.62 6.98 -11.31
N LEU A 34 8.37 6.45 -10.13
CA LEU A 34 9.40 5.89 -9.24
C LEU A 34 9.67 4.40 -9.48
N GLY A 35 8.94 3.75 -10.39
CA GLY A 35 9.05 2.30 -10.63
C GLY A 35 8.56 1.45 -9.46
N ILE A 36 7.66 1.97 -8.63
CA ILE A 36 7.09 1.26 -7.48
C ILE A 36 5.92 0.40 -7.96
N MET A 37 5.97 -0.90 -7.69
CA MET A 37 4.87 -1.82 -7.93
C MET A 37 3.69 -1.49 -7.00
N HIS A 38 2.52 -1.18 -7.57
CA HIS A 38 1.35 -0.75 -6.82
C HIS A 38 0.04 -1.46 -7.20
N ARG A 39 0.00 -2.16 -8.33
CA ARG A 39 -1.22 -2.85 -8.76
C ARG A 39 -1.37 -4.18 -8.02
N MET A 40 -2.56 -4.42 -7.48
CA MET A 40 -2.85 -5.63 -6.71
C MET A 40 -2.52 -6.94 -7.44
N PRO A 41 -2.82 -7.11 -8.75
CA PRO A 41 -2.43 -8.33 -9.47
C PRO A 41 -0.91 -8.54 -9.52
N GLU A 42 -0.14 -7.48 -9.74
CA GLU A 42 1.33 -7.52 -9.78
C GLU A 42 1.89 -7.89 -8.39
N ILE A 43 1.32 -7.30 -7.34
CA ILE A 43 1.69 -7.60 -5.94
C ILE A 43 1.40 -9.07 -5.61
N ILE A 44 0.22 -9.58 -5.98
CA ILE A 44 -0.14 -10.98 -5.74
C ILE A 44 0.82 -11.91 -6.49
N GLU A 45 1.09 -11.64 -7.76
CA GLU A 45 2.04 -12.43 -8.54
C GLU A 45 3.43 -12.43 -7.90
N ALA A 46 3.96 -11.24 -7.55
CA ALA A 46 5.26 -11.10 -6.91
C ALA A 46 5.32 -11.81 -5.56
N SER A 47 4.26 -11.71 -4.74
CA SER A 47 4.20 -12.36 -3.43
C SER A 47 4.19 -13.89 -3.51
N ARG A 48 3.70 -14.46 -4.62
CA ARG A 48 3.65 -15.90 -4.86
C ARG A 48 4.95 -16.45 -5.44
N ARG A 49 5.87 -15.59 -5.90
CA ARG A 49 7.17 -16.05 -6.40
C ARG A 49 7.94 -16.73 -5.26
N PRO A 50 8.70 -17.79 -5.56
CA PRO A 50 9.55 -18.42 -4.55
C PRO A 50 10.53 -17.38 -4.03
N TYR A 51 10.36 -16.98 -2.78
CA TYR A 51 11.28 -16.08 -2.09
C TYR A 51 12.30 -16.93 -1.33
N THR A 52 13.54 -16.48 -1.30
CA THR A 52 14.55 -17.08 -0.42
C THR A 52 14.09 -16.83 1.00
N ARG A 53 13.71 -17.90 1.71
CA ARG A 53 13.27 -17.86 3.10
C ARG A 53 14.48 -17.68 4.01
N VAL A 54 15.19 -16.56 3.86
CA VAL A 54 16.22 -16.17 4.82
C VAL A 54 15.46 -15.54 5.98
N GLN A 55 15.47 -16.23 7.12
CA GLN A 55 14.95 -15.65 8.35
C GLN A 55 15.79 -14.40 8.64
N LEU A 56 15.13 -13.24 8.69
CA LEU A 56 15.78 -12.01 9.13
C LEU A 56 16.13 -12.21 10.61
N SER A 57 17.41 -12.28 10.91
CA SER A 57 17.89 -12.26 12.29
C SER A 57 17.86 -10.81 12.77
N LEU A 58 17.24 -10.60 13.94
CA LEU A 58 17.26 -9.31 14.62
C LEU A 58 18.68 -8.89 15.05
N PHE A 59 19.63 -9.83 15.04
CA PHE A 59 21.02 -9.64 15.44
C PHE A 59 21.99 -9.66 14.24
N ASP A 60 21.53 -10.02 13.04
CA ASP A 60 22.38 -10.02 11.85
C ASP A 60 22.40 -8.61 11.28
N SER A 61 23.52 -7.93 11.52
CA SER A 61 23.79 -6.60 10.98
C SER A 61 24.31 -6.71 9.53
N GLY A 62 23.51 -7.25 8.60
CA GLY A 62 23.86 -7.31 7.17
C GLY A 62 25.16 -8.07 6.81
N PRO A 63 25.54 -8.14 5.52
CA PRO A 63 26.66 -8.96 5.09
C PRO A 63 27.99 -8.31 5.52
N GLY A 64 28.55 -8.79 6.63
CA GLY A 64 29.82 -8.29 7.19
C GLY A 64 29.96 -8.35 8.71
N ALA A 65 28.98 -8.84 9.47
CA ALA A 65 29.09 -8.96 10.92
C ALA A 65 29.60 -10.35 11.37
N ARG A 66 30.91 -10.55 11.15
CA ARG A 66 31.85 -11.55 11.72
C ARG A 66 31.57 -13.04 11.53
#